data_AF-A0A525C2H5-F1
#
_entry.id   AF-A0A525C2H5-F1
#
_cell.length_a   1.000
_cell.length_b   1.000
_cell.length_c   1.000
_cell.angle_alpha   90.00
_cell.angle_beta   90.00
_cell.angle_gamma   90.00
#
_symmetry.space_group_name_H-M   'P 1'
#
loop_
_entity.id
_entity.type
_entity.pdbx_description
1 polymer ?
#
loop_
_entity_poly.entity_id
_entity_poly.type
_entity_poly.pdbx_seq_one_letter_code
_entity_poly.pdbx_strand_id
1 'polypeptide(L)'
;MVAIMEMNSPQETTLDFPEGGQEALARLVDANRERFLAMIRFRMDRRLATRIDAEDGLQEAYYEAVKRIDSYEPESCGTPFVWMRTMIFQTLIDLHRRHLGAKMRDVRLELGEHKMIAPQATSMCLAEKFFGKSPSPSGEVMARDMLDKARAAIEKMSNMDQEILAMRHFEELSNKECAEVLGIEAKAASIRYVRALTRLKDLLAGFSAFRLEGMA
;
A
#
# COMPACT_ATOMS: atom_id res chain seq x y z
N MET A 1 -13.82 18.00 -1.03
CA MET A 1 -13.74 16.55 -0.73
C MET A 1 -14.34 15.64 -1.80
N VAL A 2 -15.15 16.18 -2.74
CA VAL A 2 -15.76 15.41 -3.85
C VAL A 2 -14.75 15.05 -4.97
N ALA A 3 -13.64 15.78 -5.10
CA ALA A 3 -12.64 15.56 -6.16
C ALA A 3 -11.70 14.35 -5.97
N ILE A 4 -11.78 13.61 -4.86
CA ILE A 4 -11.01 12.35 -4.66
C ILE A 4 -11.85 11.12 -5.08
N MET A 5 -13.11 11.32 -5.49
CA MET A 5 -14.06 10.23 -5.76
C MET A 5 -14.21 9.85 -7.25
N GLU A 6 -13.58 10.56 -8.19
CA GLU A 6 -13.60 10.13 -9.60
C GLU A 6 -12.58 9.01 -9.82
N MET A 7 -13.05 7.78 -9.61
CA MET A 7 -12.30 6.55 -9.79
C MET A 7 -12.14 6.24 -11.29
N ASN A 8 -10.98 6.60 -11.84
CA ASN A 8 -10.49 5.91 -13.03
C ASN A 8 -10.07 4.51 -12.58
N SER A 9 -10.85 3.48 -12.92
CA SER A 9 -10.43 2.11 -12.63
C SER A 9 -9.21 1.80 -13.51
N PRO A 10 -8.07 1.39 -12.94
CA PRO A 10 -6.87 1.09 -13.72
C PRO A 10 -7.20 0.05 -14.78
N GLN A 11 -6.75 0.29 -16.01
CA GLN A 11 -6.88 -0.68 -17.09
C GLN A 11 -6.13 -1.97 -16.72
N GLU A 12 -6.80 -3.10 -16.91
CA GLU A 12 -6.29 -4.42 -16.61
C GLU A 12 -5.01 -4.67 -17.42
N THR A 13 -3.85 -4.70 -16.75
CA THR A 13 -2.57 -4.92 -17.44
C THR A 13 -2.18 -6.38 -17.27
N THR A 14 -2.82 -7.26 -18.04
CA THR A 14 -2.44 -8.67 -18.12
C THR A 14 -1.24 -8.79 -19.06
N LEU A 15 -0.07 -8.36 -18.59
CA LEU A 15 1.19 -8.77 -19.20
C LEU A 15 1.53 -10.11 -18.56
N ASP A 16 1.40 -11.19 -19.32
CA ASP A 16 2.06 -12.45 -19.00
C ASP A 16 3.57 -12.25 -19.16
N PHE A 17 4.43 -13.02 -18.48
CA PHE A 17 5.87 -12.99 -18.78
C PHE A 17 6.11 -13.87 -20.02
N PRO A 18 6.28 -13.31 -21.25
CA PRO A 18 6.70 -14.13 -22.38
C PRO A 18 8.21 -14.36 -22.26
N GLU A 19 8.74 -15.34 -22.99
CA GLU A 19 10.18 -15.61 -23.08
C GLU A 19 11.03 -14.34 -23.21
N GLY A 20 12.18 -14.29 -22.53
CA GLY A 20 13.04 -13.11 -22.41
C GLY A 20 12.88 -12.35 -21.09
N GLY A 21 12.96 -13.08 -19.96
CA GLY A 21 12.56 -12.64 -18.61
C GLY A 21 12.93 -11.21 -18.22
N GLN A 22 14.20 -10.80 -18.38
CA GLN A 22 14.61 -9.44 -18.02
C GLN A 22 14.00 -8.35 -18.92
N GLU A 23 13.89 -8.58 -20.23
CA GLU A 23 13.26 -7.61 -21.14
C GLU A 23 11.75 -7.50 -20.89
N ALA A 24 11.10 -8.64 -20.61
CA ALA A 24 9.70 -8.66 -20.22
C ALA A 24 9.46 -7.93 -18.89
N LEU A 25 10.39 -8.07 -17.94
CA LEU A 25 10.35 -7.34 -16.66
C LEU A 25 10.52 -5.84 -16.86
N ALA A 26 11.47 -5.42 -17.71
CA ALA A 26 11.65 -4.01 -18.05
C ALA A 26 10.36 -3.43 -18.66
N ARG A 27 9.74 -4.10 -19.62
CA ARG A 27 8.46 -3.69 -20.22
C ARG A 27 7.32 -3.60 -19.19
N LEU A 28 7.23 -4.57 -18.27
CA LEU A 28 6.24 -4.57 -17.20
C LEU A 28 6.41 -3.34 -16.28
N VAL A 29 7.65 -3.07 -15.86
CA VAL A 29 7.98 -1.93 -14.99
C VAL A 29 7.72 -0.62 -15.70
N ASP A 30 8.12 -0.46 -16.96
CA ASP A 30 7.89 0.75 -17.73
C ASP A 30 6.39 1.02 -17.93
N ALA A 31 5.61 -0.01 -18.28
CA ALA A 31 4.18 0.11 -18.50
C ALA A 31 3.39 0.45 -17.21
N ASN A 32 3.91 0.06 -16.04
CA ASN A 32 3.25 0.24 -14.74
C ASN A 32 4.00 1.18 -13.80
N ARG A 33 4.95 1.96 -14.32
CA ARG A 33 5.92 2.74 -13.54
C ARG A 33 5.26 3.63 -12.51
N GLU A 34 4.25 4.41 -12.91
CA GLU A 34 3.55 5.31 -11.99
C GLU A 34 2.76 4.56 -10.91
N ARG A 35 2.19 3.39 -11.23
CA ARG A 35 1.48 2.55 -10.26
C ARG A 35 2.45 2.01 -9.20
N PHE A 36 3.63 1.55 -9.62
CA PHE A 36 4.67 1.09 -8.71
C PHE A 36 5.26 2.23 -7.86
N LEU A 37 5.48 3.41 -8.44
CA LEU A 37 5.92 4.57 -7.68
C LEU A 37 4.84 5.05 -6.70
N ALA A 38 3.56 5.03 -7.08
CA ALA A 38 2.46 5.37 -6.17
C ALA A 38 2.44 4.43 -4.96
N MET A 39 2.60 3.13 -5.19
CA MET A 39 2.72 2.12 -4.15
C MET A 39 3.92 2.37 -3.22
N ILE A 40 5.09 2.65 -3.78
CA ILE A 40 6.30 2.96 -3.00
C ILE A 40 6.08 4.21 -2.15
N ARG A 41 5.60 5.31 -2.75
CA ARG A 41 5.27 6.56 -2.04
C ARG A 41 4.20 6.41 -0.97
N PHE A 42 3.32 5.41 -1.10
CA PHE A 42 2.31 5.11 -0.10
C PHE A 42 2.88 4.28 1.06
N ARG A 43 3.76 3.32 0.77
CA ARG A 43 4.28 2.35 1.73
C ARG A 43 5.60 2.77 2.41
N MET A 44 6.27 3.78 1.89
CA MET A 44 7.39 4.42 2.57
C MET A 44 6.90 5.32 3.69
N ASP A 45 7.32 5.04 4.92
CA ASP A 45 7.09 5.96 6.03
C ASP A 45 7.86 7.28 5.80
N ARG A 46 7.44 8.36 6.48
CA ARG A 46 8.04 9.68 6.31
C ARG A 46 9.56 9.69 6.58
N ARG A 47 10.06 8.84 7.48
CA ARG A 47 11.50 8.81 7.84
C ARG A 47 12.30 8.16 6.72
N LEU A 48 11.80 7.08 6.12
CA LEU A 48 12.43 6.48 4.96
C LEU A 48 12.38 7.43 3.76
N ALA A 49 11.26 8.12 3.55
CA ALA A 49 11.11 9.11 2.48
C ALA A 49 12.04 10.33 2.62
N THR A 50 12.58 10.61 3.81
CA THR A 50 13.65 11.64 3.97
C THR A 50 15.03 11.17 3.53
N ARG A 51 15.22 9.87 3.29
CA ARG A 51 16.52 9.25 3.03
C ARG A 51 16.67 8.72 1.61
N ILE A 52 15.56 8.38 0.96
CA ILE A 52 15.51 7.66 -0.30
C ILE A 52 14.34 8.20 -1.11
N ASP A 53 14.53 8.39 -2.41
CA ASP A 53 13.44 8.74 -3.32
C ASP A 53 12.64 7.48 -3.74
N ALA A 54 11.38 7.66 -4.14
CA ALA A 54 10.58 6.55 -4.63
C ALA A 54 11.18 5.89 -5.88
N GLU A 55 11.87 6.66 -6.72
CA GLU A 55 12.59 6.16 -7.90
C GLU A 55 13.74 5.23 -7.53
N ASP A 56 14.53 5.61 -6.53
CA ASP A 56 15.62 4.78 -6.02
C ASP A 56 15.07 3.47 -5.45
N GLY A 57 13.94 3.55 -4.73
CA GLY A 57 13.24 2.37 -4.22
C GLY A 57 12.73 1.45 -5.34
N LEU A 58 12.22 2.02 -6.44
CA LEU A 58 11.77 1.24 -7.59
C LEU A 58 12.94 0.59 -8.31
N GLN A 59 14.04 1.31 -8.48
CA GLN A 59 15.26 0.80 -9.09
C GLN A 59 15.85 -0.36 -8.28
N GLU A 60 15.88 -0.26 -6.95
CA GLU A 60 16.35 -1.34 -6.10
C GLU A 60 15.42 -2.56 -6.16
N ALA A 61 14.10 -2.34 -6.18
CA ALA A 61 13.13 -3.43 -6.33
C ALA A 61 13.27 -4.13 -7.69
N TYR A 62 13.51 -3.38 -8.76
CA TYR A 62 13.80 -3.92 -10.08
C TYR A 62 15.09 -4.75 -10.06
N TYR A 63 16.15 -4.27 -9.41
CA TYR A 63 17.41 -5.00 -9.29
C TYR A 63 17.23 -6.33 -8.55
N GLU A 64 16.45 -6.35 -7.46
CA GLU A 64 16.11 -7.59 -6.75
C GLU A 64 15.21 -8.52 -7.58
N ALA A 65 14.28 -7.96 -8.36
CA ALA A 65 13.42 -8.73 -9.26
C ALA A 65 14.23 -9.40 -10.39
N VAL A 66 15.19 -8.70 -11.01
CA VAL A 66 16.07 -9.27 -12.05
C VAL A 66 16.83 -10.49 -11.53
N LYS A 67 17.25 -10.51 -10.27
CA LYS A 67 17.94 -11.68 -9.69
C LYS A 67 17.05 -12.91 -9.51
N ARG A 68 15.73 -12.73 -9.49
CA ARG A 68 14.75 -13.76 -9.15
C ARG A 68 13.81 -14.10 -10.30
N ILE A 69 13.91 -13.39 -11.42
CA ILE A 69 13.02 -13.56 -12.57
C ILE A 69 13.09 -14.97 -13.15
N ASP A 70 14.27 -15.60 -13.13
CA ASP A 70 14.46 -16.97 -13.62
C ASP A 70 13.76 -18.03 -12.74
N SER A 71 13.33 -17.66 -11.54
CA SER A 71 12.59 -18.52 -10.61
C SER A 71 11.11 -18.13 -10.51
N TYR A 72 10.61 -17.28 -11.40
CA TYR A 72 9.21 -16.90 -11.42
C TYR A 72 8.34 -18.05 -11.94
N GLU A 73 7.32 -18.41 -11.16
CA GLU A 73 6.31 -19.40 -11.50
C GLU A 73 4.91 -18.78 -11.31
N PRO A 74 4.09 -18.62 -12.37
CA PRO A 74 2.77 -18.01 -12.28
C PRO A 74 1.85 -18.65 -11.24
N GLU A 75 1.89 -19.97 -11.10
CA GLU A 75 1.05 -20.74 -10.18
C GLU A 75 1.31 -20.39 -8.71
N SER A 76 2.58 -20.12 -8.38
CA SER A 76 3.04 -19.84 -7.02
C SER A 76 3.05 -18.34 -6.71
N CYS A 77 3.38 -17.52 -7.71
CA CYS A 77 3.62 -16.09 -7.55
C CYS A 77 2.45 -15.18 -7.95
N GLY A 78 1.42 -15.74 -8.61
CA GLY A 78 0.36 -14.95 -9.24
C GLY A 78 0.87 -14.26 -10.50
N THR A 79 0.14 -13.25 -10.96
CA THR A 79 0.51 -12.51 -12.18
C THR A 79 1.85 -11.77 -12.03
N PRO A 80 2.52 -11.44 -13.15
CA PRO A 80 3.78 -10.67 -13.14
C PRO A 80 3.69 -9.36 -12.35
N PHE A 81 2.56 -8.67 -12.45
CA PHE A 81 2.30 -7.45 -11.70
C PHE A 81 2.25 -7.71 -10.18
N VAL A 82 1.53 -8.74 -9.74
CA VAL A 82 1.42 -9.12 -8.32
C VAL A 82 2.76 -9.59 -7.76
N TRP A 83 3.54 -10.31 -8.56
CA TRP A 83 4.89 -10.70 -8.20
C TRP A 83 5.83 -9.49 -8.06
N MET A 84 5.83 -8.54 -9.01
CA MET A 84 6.64 -7.33 -8.93
C MET A 84 6.23 -6.45 -7.74
N ARG A 85 4.93 -6.33 -7.46
CA ARG A 85 4.43 -5.74 -6.22
C ARG A 85 5.08 -6.39 -5.00
N THR A 86 5.11 -7.72 -4.95
CA THR A 86 5.74 -8.46 -3.84
C THR A 86 7.23 -8.12 -3.71
N MET A 87 7.97 -7.98 -4.83
CA MET A 87 9.38 -7.55 -4.82
C MET A 87 9.55 -6.14 -4.25
N ILE A 88 8.64 -5.22 -4.59
CA ILE A 88 8.61 -3.87 -4.02
C ILE A 88 8.43 -3.91 -2.50
N PHE A 89 7.45 -4.69 -2.00
CA PHE A 89 7.22 -4.80 -0.56
C PHE A 89 8.43 -5.33 0.21
N GLN A 90 9.07 -6.37 -0.31
CA GLN A 90 10.28 -6.93 0.27
C GLN A 90 11.42 -5.91 0.31
N THR A 91 11.62 -5.21 -0.79
CA THR A 91 12.65 -4.17 -0.91
C THR A 91 12.41 -3.05 0.10
N LEU A 92 11.15 -2.60 0.25
CA LEU A 92 10.81 -1.58 1.25
C LEU A 92 11.07 -2.07 2.67
N ILE A 93 10.78 -3.33 3.01
CA ILE A 93 11.10 -3.89 4.34
C ILE A 93 12.60 -3.87 4.58
N ASP A 94 13.40 -4.27 3.60
CA ASP A 94 14.86 -4.30 3.71
C ASP A 94 15.47 -2.89 3.74
N LEU A 95 14.90 -1.93 3.01
CA LEU A 95 15.25 -0.52 3.07
C LEU A 95 14.95 0.09 4.45
N HIS A 96 13.76 -0.13 4.99
CA HIS A 96 13.43 0.30 6.36
C HIS A 96 14.43 -0.29 7.36
N ARG A 97 14.79 -1.56 7.23
CA ARG A 97 15.78 -2.22 8.11
C ARG A 97 17.15 -1.54 8.01
N ARG A 98 17.68 -1.35 6.80
CA ARG A 98 19.01 -0.77 6.58
C ARG A 98 19.11 0.68 7.04
N HIS A 99 18.08 1.49 6.80
CA HIS A 99 18.15 2.92 7.03
C HIS A 99 17.65 3.36 8.40
N LEU A 100 16.81 2.57 9.07
CA LEU A 100 16.18 2.94 10.36
C LEU A 100 16.49 1.98 11.52
N GLY A 101 17.08 0.81 11.25
CA GLY A 101 18.02 0.07 12.12
C GLY A 101 17.65 -0.35 13.56
N ALA A 102 16.51 0.01 14.15
CA ALA A 102 16.36 -0.14 15.62
C ALA A 102 14.98 -0.56 16.19
N LYS A 103 13.94 -0.85 15.38
CA LYS A 103 12.59 -1.20 15.92
C LYS A 103 11.90 -2.40 15.23
N MET A 104 12.65 -3.37 14.72
CA MET A 104 12.09 -4.59 14.10
C MET A 104 11.74 -5.70 15.12
N ARG A 105 10.98 -5.43 16.19
CA ARG A 105 10.52 -6.51 17.10
C ARG A 105 9.12 -7.06 16.82
N ASP A 106 8.26 -6.37 16.08
CA ASP A 106 6.87 -6.84 15.86
C ASP A 106 6.52 -7.24 14.42
N VAL A 107 7.24 -6.78 13.40
CA VAL A 107 6.87 -7.03 11.97
C VAL A 107 7.06 -8.49 11.55
N ARG A 108 7.86 -9.27 12.29
CA ARG A 108 8.31 -10.61 11.88
C ARG A 108 7.33 -11.73 12.25
N LEU A 109 6.35 -11.48 13.12
CA LEU A 109 5.43 -12.52 13.60
C LEU A 109 4.21 -12.77 12.72
N GLU A 110 4.02 -12.00 11.64
CA GLU A 110 2.87 -12.17 10.73
C GLU A 110 3.25 -12.52 9.27
N LEU A 111 4.52 -12.83 9.00
CA LEU A 111 4.97 -13.21 7.66
C LEU A 111 4.93 -14.73 7.51
N GLY A 112 3.72 -15.27 7.34
CA GLY A 112 3.50 -16.61 6.81
C GLY A 112 3.93 -16.69 5.34
N GLU A 113 4.29 -17.89 4.88
CA GLU A 113 5.00 -18.12 3.61
C GLU A 113 4.25 -17.68 2.35
N HIS A 114 2.98 -17.29 2.39
CA HIS A 114 2.28 -16.74 1.23
C HIS A 114 1.37 -15.59 1.66
N LYS A 115 1.57 -14.41 1.04
CA LYS A 115 0.84 -13.13 1.17
C LYS A 115 1.39 -12.20 2.26
N MET A 116 2.33 -11.33 1.85
CA MET A 116 2.84 -10.23 2.67
C MET A 116 1.76 -9.18 2.92
N ILE A 117 1.00 -9.35 4.00
CA ILE A 117 0.16 -8.31 4.59
C ILE A 117 0.88 -7.85 5.85
N ALA A 118 1.19 -6.56 5.97
CA ALA A 118 1.77 -5.97 7.18
C ALA A 118 0.75 -4.97 7.79
N PRO A 119 -0.22 -5.43 8.60
CA PRO A 119 -1.42 -4.65 8.94
C PRO A 119 -1.14 -3.35 9.71
N GLN A 120 -0.15 -3.38 10.60
CA GLN A 120 0.25 -2.21 11.39
C GLN A 120 0.88 -1.12 10.51
N ALA A 121 1.60 -1.53 9.45
CA ALA A 121 2.12 -0.60 8.45
C ALA A 121 0.98 -0.01 7.61
N THR A 122 0.01 -0.85 7.20
CA THR A 122 -1.11 -0.42 6.36
C THR A 122 -2.01 0.61 7.07
N SER A 123 -2.42 0.38 8.32
CA SER A 123 -3.22 1.35 9.09
C SER A 123 -2.51 2.69 9.30
N MET A 124 -1.20 2.68 9.57
CA MET A 124 -0.38 3.88 9.69
C MET A 124 -0.33 4.67 8.38
N CYS A 125 -0.05 4.02 7.24
CA CYS A 125 -0.03 4.67 5.93
C CYS A 125 -1.39 5.28 5.57
N LEU A 126 -2.50 4.58 5.87
CA LEU A 126 -3.85 5.10 5.66
C LEU A 126 -4.11 6.34 6.51
N ALA A 127 -3.80 6.29 7.81
CA ALA A 127 -3.96 7.42 8.71
C ALA A 127 -3.16 8.65 8.25
N GLU A 128 -1.89 8.46 7.84
CA GLU A 128 -1.04 9.55 7.35
C GLU A 128 -1.61 10.20 6.08
N LYS A 129 -2.11 9.42 5.12
CA LYS A 129 -2.68 9.97 3.89
C LYS A 129 -3.98 10.73 4.12
N PHE A 130 -4.85 10.26 5.02
CA PHE A 130 -6.13 10.91 5.29
C PHE A 130 -6.04 12.07 6.29
N PHE A 131 -5.08 12.05 7.22
CA PHE A 131 -5.03 12.97 8.37
C PHE A 131 -3.70 13.71 8.59
N GLY A 132 -2.63 13.36 7.85
CA GLY A 132 -1.28 13.86 8.12
C GLY A 132 -0.94 15.29 7.64
N LYS A 133 -1.88 16.03 7.03
CA LYS A 133 -1.63 17.41 6.56
C LYS A 133 -2.05 18.43 7.62
N SER A 134 -1.09 19.03 8.31
CA SER A 134 -1.31 20.22 9.16
C SER A 134 -0.40 21.37 8.70
N PRO A 135 -0.93 22.60 8.48
CA PRO A 135 -0.17 23.72 7.92
C PRO A 135 0.59 24.60 8.93
N SER A 136 0.70 24.24 10.23
CA SER A 136 1.44 25.07 11.20
C SER A 136 2.10 24.29 12.36
N PRO A 137 3.17 24.85 12.99
CA PRO A 137 3.90 24.21 14.10
C PRO A 137 3.06 23.94 15.35
N SER A 138 2.14 24.84 15.73
CA SER A 138 1.20 24.62 16.83
C SER A 138 0.12 23.59 16.47
N GLY A 139 -0.20 23.47 15.18
CA GLY A 139 -1.07 22.43 14.64
C GLY A 139 -0.43 21.05 14.58
N GLU A 140 0.89 20.90 14.80
CA GLU A 140 1.56 19.60 14.74
C GLU A 140 1.20 18.68 15.90
N VAL A 141 1.06 19.18 17.12
CA VAL A 141 0.72 18.35 18.29
C VAL A 141 -0.72 17.85 18.17
N MET A 142 -1.65 18.74 17.82
CA MET A 142 -3.05 18.39 17.56
C MET A 142 -3.18 17.46 16.34
N ALA A 143 -2.37 17.64 15.29
CA ALA A 143 -2.35 16.73 14.15
C ALA A 143 -1.79 15.36 14.49
N ARG A 144 -0.79 15.26 15.39
CA ARG A 144 -0.27 13.98 15.87
C ARG A 144 -1.30 13.22 16.69
N ASP A 145 -1.97 13.89 17.64
CA ASP A 145 -3.05 13.25 18.42
C ASP A 145 -4.21 12.80 17.52
N MET A 146 -4.58 13.60 16.53
CA MET A 146 -5.58 13.23 15.54
C MET A 146 -5.14 12.04 14.66
N LEU A 147 -3.89 12.02 14.25
CA LEU A 147 -3.29 10.93 13.48
C LEU A 147 -3.29 9.63 14.29
N ASP A 148 -2.92 9.68 15.57
CA ASP A 148 -2.92 8.52 16.47
C ASP A 148 -4.34 7.99 16.70
N LYS A 149 -5.33 8.88 16.90
CA LYS A 149 -6.74 8.50 17.01
C LYS A 149 -7.27 7.89 15.71
N ALA A 150 -6.96 8.48 14.57
CA ALA A 150 -7.36 7.96 13.27
C ALA A 150 -6.74 6.58 13.00
N ARG A 151 -5.45 6.41 13.29
CA ARG A 151 -4.76 5.14 13.21
C ARG A 151 -5.42 4.09 14.10
N ALA A 152 -5.64 4.38 15.38
CA ALA A 152 -6.29 3.46 16.32
C ALA A 152 -7.72 3.09 15.90
N ALA A 153 -8.44 3.99 15.21
CA ALA A 153 -9.75 3.70 14.65
C ALA A 153 -9.68 2.80 13.41
N ILE A 154 -8.74 3.06 12.50
CA ILE A 154 -8.49 2.21 11.32
C ILE A 154 -8.02 0.82 11.74
N GLU A 155 -7.20 0.70 12.79
CA GLU A 155 -6.75 -0.57 13.37
C GLU A 155 -7.92 -1.46 13.86
N LYS A 156 -9.09 -0.88 14.17
CA LYS A 156 -10.31 -1.66 14.51
C LYS A 156 -10.97 -2.30 13.29
N MET A 157 -10.68 -1.84 12.08
CA MET A 157 -11.12 -2.50 10.85
C MET A 157 -10.32 -3.79 10.66
N SER A 158 -10.91 -4.80 10.04
CA SER A 158 -10.18 -6.04 9.78
C SER A 158 -8.95 -5.80 8.88
N ASN A 159 -7.86 -6.54 9.07
CA ASN A 159 -6.62 -6.37 8.31
C ASN A 159 -6.85 -6.42 6.79
N MET A 160 -7.71 -7.34 6.33
CA MET A 160 -8.08 -7.43 4.92
C MET A 160 -8.89 -6.23 4.41
N ASP A 161 -9.69 -5.57 5.25
CA ASP A 161 -10.39 -4.33 4.86
C ASP A 161 -9.43 -3.16 4.73
N GLN A 162 -8.46 -3.05 5.64
CA GLN A 162 -7.40 -2.04 5.56
C GLN A 162 -6.57 -2.26 4.29
N GLU A 163 -6.16 -3.51 4.02
CA GLU A 163 -5.31 -3.84 2.89
C GLU A 163 -6.04 -3.63 1.54
N ILE A 164 -7.31 -4.02 1.44
CA ILE A 164 -8.05 -3.79 0.19
C ILE A 164 -8.30 -2.31 -0.09
N LEU A 165 -8.46 -1.48 0.95
CA LEU A 165 -8.53 -0.03 0.81
C LEU A 165 -7.20 0.54 0.33
N ALA A 166 -6.09 0.11 0.93
CA ALA A 166 -4.75 0.51 0.52
C ALA A 166 -4.49 0.19 -0.95
N MET A 167 -4.71 -1.07 -1.34
CA MET A 167 -4.49 -1.54 -2.71
C MET A 167 -5.35 -0.80 -3.73
N ARG A 168 -6.65 -0.58 -3.44
CA ARG A 168 -7.58 0.03 -4.40
C ARG A 168 -7.42 1.55 -4.52
N HIS A 169 -7.11 2.25 -3.43
CA HIS A 169 -7.10 3.71 -3.42
C HIS A 169 -5.72 4.34 -3.57
N PHE A 170 -4.66 3.67 -3.13
CA PHE A 170 -3.33 4.27 -3.07
C PHE A 170 -2.30 3.55 -3.94
N GLU A 171 -2.52 2.27 -4.23
CA GLU A 171 -1.65 1.49 -5.12
C GLU A 171 -2.26 1.25 -6.50
N GLU A 172 -3.51 1.69 -6.70
CA GLU A 172 -4.21 1.60 -7.97
C GLU A 172 -4.25 0.16 -8.52
N LEU A 173 -4.45 -0.83 -7.64
CA LEU A 173 -4.73 -2.22 -8.05
C LEU A 173 -6.16 -2.35 -8.53
N SER A 174 -6.44 -3.20 -9.52
CA SER A 174 -7.76 -3.63 -9.95
C SER A 174 -8.40 -4.56 -8.91
N ASN A 175 -9.72 -4.81 -9.02
CA ASN A 175 -10.38 -5.79 -8.14
C ASN A 175 -9.85 -7.21 -8.35
N LYS A 176 -9.42 -7.55 -9.58
CA LYS A 176 -8.83 -8.87 -9.90
C LYS A 176 -7.44 -9.01 -9.29
N GLU A 177 -6.57 -8.01 -9.46
CA GLU A 177 -5.24 -7.98 -8.83
C GLU A 177 -5.35 -8.01 -7.30
N CYS A 178 -6.31 -7.28 -6.71
CA CYS A 178 -6.59 -7.36 -5.27
C CYS A 178 -7.02 -8.77 -4.85
N ALA A 179 -7.81 -9.45 -5.68
CA ALA A 179 -8.29 -10.79 -5.40
C ALA A 179 -7.15 -11.81 -5.42
N GLU A 180 -6.22 -11.69 -6.38
CA GLU A 180 -4.99 -12.47 -6.46
C GLU A 180 -4.12 -12.26 -5.21
N VAL A 181 -3.84 -11.01 -4.85
CA VAL A 181 -3.03 -10.68 -3.66
C VAL A 181 -3.66 -11.26 -2.38
N LEU A 182 -4.98 -11.15 -2.23
CA LEU A 182 -5.69 -11.66 -1.05
C LEU A 182 -5.96 -13.18 -1.14
N GLY A 183 -5.78 -13.79 -2.31
CA GLY A 183 -6.25 -15.13 -2.69
C GLY A 183 -7.71 -15.38 -2.30
N ILE A 184 -8.58 -14.51 -2.78
CA ILE A 184 -10.05 -14.63 -2.71
C ILE A 184 -10.64 -14.47 -4.11
N GLU A 185 -11.94 -14.67 -4.27
CA GLU A 185 -12.60 -14.41 -5.56
C GLU A 185 -12.69 -12.90 -5.87
N ALA A 186 -12.60 -12.52 -7.15
CA ALA A 186 -12.75 -11.13 -7.59
C ALA A 186 -14.07 -10.48 -7.15
N LYS A 187 -15.15 -11.26 -7.11
CA LYS A 187 -16.44 -10.81 -6.58
C LYS A 187 -16.35 -10.54 -5.07
N ALA A 188 -15.68 -11.41 -4.32
CA ALA A 188 -15.46 -11.23 -2.89
C ALA A 188 -14.59 -10.00 -2.60
N ALA A 189 -13.52 -9.77 -3.37
CA ALA A 189 -12.72 -8.56 -3.30
C ALA A 189 -13.56 -7.31 -3.56
N SER A 190 -14.37 -7.30 -4.63
CA SER A 190 -15.23 -6.15 -4.96
C SER A 190 -16.21 -5.80 -3.84
N ILE A 191 -16.93 -6.81 -3.31
CA ILE A 191 -17.87 -6.62 -2.21
C ILE A 191 -17.14 -6.13 -0.95
N ARG A 192 -15.98 -6.70 -0.66
CA ARG A 192 -15.18 -6.33 0.49
C ARG A 192 -14.72 -4.89 0.41
N TYR A 193 -14.23 -4.45 -0.75
CA TYR A 193 -13.81 -3.07 -0.97
C TYR A 193 -14.94 -2.08 -0.70
N VAL A 194 -16.14 -2.32 -1.22
CA VAL A 194 -17.29 -1.43 -0.97
C VAL A 194 -17.62 -1.37 0.53
N ARG A 195 -17.64 -2.52 1.22
CA ARG A 195 -17.90 -2.57 2.66
C ARG A 195 -16.83 -1.86 3.48
N ALA A 196 -15.56 -2.06 3.14
CA ALA A 196 -14.43 -1.40 3.77
C ALA A 196 -14.51 0.12 3.57
N LEU A 197 -14.88 0.57 2.36
CA LEU A 197 -15.03 1.97 2.04
C LEU A 197 -16.18 2.62 2.82
N THR A 198 -17.33 1.95 2.96
CA THR A 198 -18.42 2.44 3.81
C THR A 198 -17.98 2.58 5.26
N ARG A 199 -17.31 1.57 5.82
CA ARG A 199 -16.77 1.62 7.20
C ARG A 199 -15.80 2.77 7.38
N LEU A 200 -14.89 2.98 6.42
CA LEU A 200 -13.96 4.10 6.47
C LEU A 200 -14.70 5.45 6.44
N LYS A 201 -15.71 5.60 5.58
CA LYS A 201 -16.53 6.83 5.53
C LYS A 201 -17.20 7.13 6.87
N ASP A 202 -17.77 6.12 7.52
CA ASP A 202 -18.42 6.27 8.83
C ASP A 202 -17.41 6.70 9.91
N LEU A 203 -16.21 6.10 9.89
CA LEU A 203 -15.10 6.51 10.77
C LEU A 203 -14.69 7.97 10.52
N LEU A 204 -14.47 8.36 9.25
CA LEU A 204 -14.10 9.72 8.88
C LEU A 204 -15.17 10.74 9.27
N ALA A 205 -16.46 10.39 9.15
CA ALA A 205 -17.56 11.26 9.56
C ALA A 205 -17.49 11.58 11.06
N GLY A 206 -17.24 10.59 11.91
CA GLY A 206 -17.03 10.79 13.35
C GLY A 206 -15.86 11.73 13.67
N PHE A 207 -14.78 11.66 12.90
CA PHE A 207 -13.62 12.54 13.06
C PHE A 207 -13.85 13.98 12.56
N SER A 208 -14.63 14.14 11.48
CA SER A 208 -14.98 15.47 10.98
C SER A 208 -15.92 16.22 11.92
N ALA A 209 -16.84 15.51 12.59
CA ALA A 209 -17.68 16.07 13.65
C ALA A 209 -16.84 16.51 14.87
N PHE A 210 -15.86 15.69 15.27
CA PHE A 210 -14.92 16.03 16.36
C PHE A 210 -14.11 17.30 16.08
N ARG A 211 -13.79 17.59 14.81
CA ARG A 211 -13.09 18.83 14.42
C ARG A 211 -13.93 20.10 14.65
N LEU A 212 -15.26 19.99 14.59
CA LEU A 212 -16.16 21.13 14.80
C LEU A 212 -16.46 21.37 16.28
N GLU A 213 -16.52 20.31 17.09
CA GLU A 213 -16.76 20.42 18.54
C GLU A 213 -15.56 21.01 19.32
N GLY A 214 -14.33 20.80 18.83
CA GLY A 214 -13.11 21.32 19.47
C GLY A 214 -12.82 22.81 19.26
N MET A 215 -13.73 23.57 18.64
CA MET A 215 -13.61 25.02 18.41
C MET A 215 -14.69 25.86 19.14
N ALA A 216 -15.49 25.23 20.01
CA ALA A 216 -16.53 25.89 20.81
C ALA A 216 -16.03 26.29 22.20
#